data_AF-A0A2P4S921-F1
#
_entry.id   AF-A0A2P4S921-F1
#
_cell.length_a   1.000
_cell.length_b   1.000
_cell.length_c   1.000
_cell.angle_alpha   90.00
_cell.angle_beta   90.00
_cell.angle_gamma   90.00
#
_symmetry.space_group_name_H-M   'P 1'
#
loop_
_entity.id
_entity.type
_entity.pdbx_description
1 polymer ?
#
loop_
_entity_poly.entity_id
_entity_poly.type
_entity_poly.pdbx_seq_one_letter_code
_entity_poly.pdbx_strand_id
1 'polypeptide(L)'
;MLRNIVLWSWKIEEYKSKLLQHSCTYGELTNCTVAVAENLTCYWPNRLVDEFFVAVHSHYFRNCSPSGRALRDPPNSILCPFILVPILVTLLMTALVVWRSKRSEGIV
;
A
#
# COMPACT_ATOMS: atom_id res chain seq x y z
N MET A 1 11.76 -5.31 -22.54
CA MET A 1 11.50 -4.22 -21.56
C MET A 1 10.05 -3.73 -21.63
N LEU A 2 9.53 -3.37 -22.80
CA LEU A 2 8.13 -2.91 -23.00
C LEU A 2 7.05 -3.95 -22.61
N ARG A 3 7.27 -5.24 -22.89
CA ARG A 3 6.36 -6.32 -22.43
C ARG A 3 6.16 -6.35 -20.92
N ASN A 4 7.21 -6.08 -20.15
CA ASN A 4 7.11 -6.04 -18.69
C ASN A 4 6.34 -4.79 -18.25
N ILE A 5 6.57 -3.63 -18.86
CA ILE A 5 5.81 -2.40 -18.55
C ILE A 5 4.31 -2.56 -18.85
N VAL A 6 3.96 -3.16 -19.99
CA VAL A 6 2.56 -3.45 -20.36
C VAL A 6 1.94 -4.46 -19.40
N LEU A 7 2.66 -5.54 -19.04
CA LEU A 7 2.20 -6.52 -18.06
C LEU A 7 2.00 -5.91 -16.66
N TRP A 8 2.89 -5.03 -16.23
CA TRP A 8 2.79 -4.32 -14.94
C TRP A 8 1.62 -3.34 -14.93
N SER A 9 1.44 -2.58 -16.00
CA SER A 9 0.30 -1.67 -16.18
C SER A 9 -1.03 -2.42 -16.18
N TRP A 10 -1.10 -3.56 -16.89
CA TRP A 10 -2.29 -4.41 -16.94
C TRP A 10 -2.62 -5.01 -15.57
N LYS A 11 -1.59 -5.44 -14.83
CA LYS A 11 -1.75 -5.96 -13.47
C LYS A 11 -2.23 -4.88 -12.48
N ILE A 12 -1.82 -3.63 -12.67
CA ILE A 12 -2.32 -2.49 -11.88
C ILE A 12 -3.82 -2.25 -12.13
N GLU A 13 -4.25 -2.24 -13.39
CA GLU A 13 -5.68 -2.05 -13.74
C GLU A 13 -6.56 -3.22 -13.28
N GLU A 14 -6.05 -4.46 -13.34
CA GLU A 14 -6.75 -5.64 -12.78
C GLU A 14 -6.92 -5.55 -11.26
N TYR A 15 -5.88 -5.08 -10.54
CA TYR A 15 -5.96 -4.80 -9.11
C TYR A 15 -6.97 -3.69 -8.79
N LYS A 16 -7.01 -2.63 -9.60
CA LYS A 16 -7.98 -1.52 -9.48
C LYS A 16 -9.41 -2.00 -9.68
N SER A 17 -9.63 -2.88 -10.65
CA SER A 17 -10.95 -3.48 -10.94
C SER A 17 -11.43 -4.41 -9.80
N LYS A 18 -10.54 -5.25 -9.23
CA LYS A 18 -10.86 -6.07 -8.05
C LYS A 18 -11.11 -5.25 -6.78
N LEU A 19 -10.44 -4.11 -6.62
CA LEU A 19 -10.63 -3.21 -5.47
C LEU A 19 -11.97 -2.47 -5.54
N LEU A 20 -12.39 -2.05 -6.74
CA LEU A 20 -13.66 -1.34 -6.95
C LEU A 20 -14.88 -2.24 -6.70
N GLN A 21 -14.79 -3.54 -6.99
CA GLN A 21 -15.90 -4.48 -6.83
C GLN A 21 -16.38 -4.65 -5.37
N HIS A 22 -15.49 -4.54 -4.38
CA HIS A 22 -15.84 -4.66 -2.95
C HIS A 22 -16.23 -3.33 -2.30
N SER A 23 -15.88 -2.20 -2.91
CA SER A 23 -16.12 -0.87 -2.34
C SER A 23 -17.58 -0.42 -2.52
N CYS A 24 -18.23 -0.84 -3.59
CA CYS A 24 -19.60 -0.42 -3.90
C CYS A 24 -20.62 -0.95 -2.87
N THR A 25 -20.52 -2.21 -2.43
CA THR A 25 -21.51 -2.81 -1.51
C THR A 25 -21.42 -2.25 -0.09
N TYR A 26 -20.21 -2.00 0.42
CA TYR A 26 -20.02 -1.37 1.73
C TYR A 26 -20.36 0.13 1.70
N GLY A 27 -20.14 0.80 0.57
CA GLY A 27 -20.59 2.17 0.33
C GLY A 27 -22.11 2.30 0.40
N GLU A 28 -22.84 1.42 -0.29
CA GLU A 28 -24.31 1.37 -0.23
C GLU A 28 -24.82 1.09 1.19
N LEU A 29 -24.19 0.15 1.92
CA LEU A 29 -24.52 -0.13 3.31
C LEU A 29 -24.36 1.13 4.19
N THR A 30 -23.25 1.85 4.00
CA THR A 30 -22.96 3.09 4.72
C THR A 30 -24.03 4.15 4.40
N ASN A 31 -24.34 4.35 3.12
CA ASN A 31 -25.35 5.31 2.69
C ASN A 31 -26.74 4.98 3.27
N CYS A 32 -27.10 3.70 3.32
CA CYS A 32 -28.32 3.25 3.96
C CYS A 32 -28.35 3.59 5.46
N THR A 33 -27.25 3.36 6.20
CA THR A 33 -27.18 3.73 7.63
C THR A 33 -27.24 5.23 7.87
N VAL A 34 -26.69 6.04 6.96
CA VAL A 34 -26.80 7.51 6.99
C VAL A 34 -28.25 7.93 6.79
N ALA A 35 -28.91 7.43 5.75
CA ALA A 35 -30.32 7.73 5.46
C ALA A 35 -31.26 7.32 6.62
N VAL A 36 -31.00 6.18 7.26
CA VAL A 36 -31.75 5.75 8.46
C VAL A 36 -31.52 6.69 9.63
N ALA A 37 -30.28 7.13 9.87
CA ALA A 37 -29.98 8.08 10.93
C ALA A 37 -30.67 9.44 10.68
N GLU A 38 -30.66 9.94 9.44
CA GLU A 38 -31.36 11.17 9.04
C GLU A 38 -32.88 11.04 9.23
N ASN A 39 -33.48 9.92 8.83
CA ASN A 39 -34.92 9.66 8.98
C ASN A 39 -35.35 9.59 10.46
N LEU A 40 -34.48 9.06 11.32
CA LEU A 40 -34.69 9.01 12.77
C LEU A 40 -34.24 10.29 13.49
N THR A 41 -33.85 11.33 12.74
CA THR A 41 -33.28 12.61 13.25
C THR A 41 -32.14 12.40 14.26
N CYS A 42 -31.38 11.33 14.07
CA CYS A 42 -30.23 10.93 14.87
C CYS A 42 -28.92 11.38 14.22
N TYR A 43 -27.92 11.66 15.05
CA TYR A 43 -26.57 11.94 14.56
C TYR A 43 -25.91 10.66 14.03
N TRP A 44 -25.16 10.80 12.93
CA TRP A 44 -24.32 9.76 12.36
C TRP A 44 -22.85 10.24 12.42
N PRO A 45 -21.90 9.43 12.88
CA PRO A 45 -22.06 8.09 13.45
C PRO A 45 -22.54 8.13 14.91
N ASN A 46 -23.20 7.05 15.35
CA ASN A 46 -23.61 6.85 16.74
C ASN A 46 -23.22 5.46 17.23
N ARG A 47 -23.38 5.20 18.54
CA ARG A 47 -22.99 3.93 19.16
C ARG A 47 -23.70 2.72 18.55
N LEU A 48 -24.96 2.84 18.12
CA LEU A 48 -25.69 1.74 17.48
C LEU A 48 -25.10 1.39 16.12
N VAL A 49 -24.77 2.41 15.32
CA VAL A 49 -24.10 2.25 14.02
C VAL A 49 -22.72 1.62 14.20
N ASP A 50 -21.98 2.03 15.24
CA ASP A 50 -20.65 1.50 15.52
C ASP A 50 -20.70 0.01 15.94
N GLU A 51 -21.60 -0.36 16.86
CA GLU A 51 -21.85 -1.76 17.24
C GLU A 51 -22.29 -2.62 16.04
N PHE A 52 -23.13 -2.05 15.16
CA PHE A 52 -23.56 -2.69 13.92
C PHE A 52 -22.37 -2.94 12.97
N PHE A 53 -21.54 -1.94 12.70
CA PHE A 53 -20.39 -2.10 11.81
C PHE A 53 -19.34 -3.07 12.40
N VAL A 54 -19.11 -3.05 13.70
CA VAL A 54 -18.24 -4.04 14.37
C VAL A 54 -18.78 -5.46 14.19
N ALA A 55 -20.09 -5.66 14.33
CA ALA A 55 -20.71 -6.97 14.10
C ALA A 55 -20.58 -7.42 12.64
N VAL A 56 -20.79 -6.52 11.67
CA VAL A 56 -20.62 -6.79 10.24
C VAL A 56 -19.16 -7.16 9.92
N HIS A 57 -18.18 -6.40 10.44
CA HIS A 57 -16.76 -6.70 10.29
C HIS A 57 -16.38 -8.05 10.91
N SER A 58 -16.89 -8.34 12.11
CA SER A 58 -16.70 -9.62 12.79
C SER A 58 -17.38 -10.78 12.04
N HIS A 59 -18.50 -10.58 11.36
CA HIS A 59 -19.20 -11.68 10.70
C HIS A 59 -18.64 -11.95 9.29
N TYR A 60 -18.45 -10.91 8.48
CA TYR A 60 -18.10 -11.04 7.06
C TYR A 60 -16.60 -10.89 6.78
N PHE A 61 -15.87 -10.14 7.61
CA PHE A 61 -14.46 -9.80 7.38
C PHE A 61 -13.51 -10.42 8.40
N ARG A 62 -13.99 -11.41 9.17
CA ARG A 62 -13.25 -12.10 10.24
C ARG A 62 -11.90 -12.68 9.79
N ASN A 63 -11.86 -13.19 8.55
CA ASN A 63 -10.68 -13.81 7.95
C ASN A 63 -9.95 -12.87 6.97
N CYS A 64 -10.40 -11.63 6.84
CA CYS A 64 -9.70 -10.64 6.04
C CYS A 64 -8.53 -10.07 6.84
N SER A 65 -7.32 -10.14 6.29
CA SER A 65 -6.17 -9.47 6.90
C SER A 65 -6.42 -7.96 6.91
N PRO A 66 -6.26 -7.27 8.07
CA PRO A 66 -6.36 -5.81 8.16
C PRO A 66 -5.40 -5.08 7.22
N SER A 67 -4.34 -5.78 6.79
CA SER A 67 -3.23 -5.23 6.03
C SER A 67 -3.45 -5.21 4.52
N GLY A 68 -4.55 -5.77 4.00
CA GLY A 68 -4.77 -5.91 2.56
C GLY A 68 -5.27 -4.64 1.85
N ARG A 69 -5.78 -3.65 2.60
CA ARG A 69 -6.38 -2.42 2.04
C ARG A 69 -5.71 -1.12 2.47
N ALA A 70 -4.94 -1.13 3.56
CA ALA A 70 -4.11 0.00 3.91
C ALA A 70 -2.87 -0.03 3.00
N LEU A 71 -2.63 1.04 2.25
CA LEU A 71 -1.37 1.26 1.55
C LEU A 71 -0.28 1.29 2.63
N ARG A 72 0.36 0.14 2.87
CA ARG A 72 1.33 -0.04 3.94
C ARG A 72 2.67 -0.29 3.29
N ASP A 73 3.67 0.44 3.77
CA ASP A 73 5.05 0.22 3.36
C ASP A 73 5.43 -1.25 3.57
N PRO A 74 6.17 -1.87 2.62
CA PRO A 74 6.58 -3.25 2.76
C PRO A 74 7.43 -3.41 4.04
N PRO A 75 7.41 -4.60 4.68
CA PRO A 75 8.09 -4.84 5.94
C PRO A 75 9.57 -4.41 5.88
N ASN A 76 10.07 -3.82 6.97
CA ASN A 76 11.42 -3.24 7.06
C ASN A 76 12.53 -4.20 6.61
N SER A 77 12.33 -5.51 6.77
CA SER A 77 13.25 -6.55 6.29
C SER A 77 13.53 -6.51 4.78
N ILE A 78 12.62 -5.97 3.98
CA ILE A 78 12.75 -5.80 2.52
C ILE A 78 13.12 -4.35 2.19
N LEU A 79 12.56 -3.38 2.93
CA LEU A 79 12.82 -1.95 2.69
C LEU A 79 14.28 -1.58 2.99
N CYS A 80 14.84 -2.05 4.10
CA CYS A 80 16.21 -1.75 4.52
C CYS A 80 17.29 -2.21 3.52
N PRO A 81 17.31 -3.45 3.00
CA PRO A 81 18.32 -3.84 2.01
C PRO A 81 18.19 -3.04 0.71
N PHE A 82 16.97 -2.69 0.28
CA PHE A 82 16.78 -1.85 -0.91
C PHE A 82 17.32 -0.43 -0.76
N ILE A 83 17.37 0.10 0.46
CA ILE A 83 17.97 1.42 0.76
C ILE A 83 19.49 1.30 0.93
N LEU A 84 19.95 0.26 1.64
CA LEU A 84 21.37 0.08 1.97
C LEU A 84 22.20 -0.35 0.76
N VAL A 85 21.68 -1.21 -0.12
CA VAL A 85 22.42 -1.71 -1.28
C VAL A 85 22.86 -0.57 -2.21
N PRO A 86 21.99 0.36 -2.64
CA PRO A 86 22.40 1.51 -3.45
C PRO A 86 23.47 2.37 -2.78
N ILE A 87 23.37 2.61 -1.47
CA ILE A 87 24.34 3.42 -0.72
C ILE A 87 25.71 2.72 -0.69
N LEU A 88 25.73 1.40 -0.43
CA LEU A 88 26.97 0.63 -0.42
C LEU A 88 27.63 0.61 -1.82
N VAL A 89 26.81 0.48 -2.87
CA VAL A 89 27.30 0.52 -4.26
C VAL A 89 27.89 1.89 -4.60
N THR A 90 27.24 2.99 -4.23
CA THR A 90 27.76 4.33 -4.51
C THR A 90 29.07 4.58 -3.76
N LEU A 91 29.16 4.20 -2.47
CA LEU A 91 30.39 4.31 -1.68
C LEU A 91 31.54 3.46 -2.25
N LEU A 92 31.24 2.24 -2.70
CA LEU A 92 32.24 1.38 -3.32
C LEU A 92 32.74 1.98 -4.63
N MET A 93 31.84 2.46 -5.49
CA MET A 93 32.21 3.09 -6.76
C MET A 93 33.04 4.34 -6.56
N THR A 94 32.67 5.22 -5.61
CA THR A 94 33.46 6.42 -5.31
C THR A 94 34.85 6.07 -4.76
N ALA A 95 34.95 5.10 -3.85
CA ALA A 95 36.23 4.62 -3.34
C ALA A 95 37.10 4.02 -4.45
N LEU A 96 36.52 3.21 -5.34
CA LEU A 96 37.22 2.65 -6.50
C LEU A 96 37.73 3.72 -7.46
N VAL A 97 36.92 4.75 -7.74
CA VAL A 97 37.31 5.87 -8.59
C VAL A 97 38.46 6.65 -7.96
N VAL A 98 38.39 7.00 -6.68
CA VAL A 98 39.47 7.69 -5.97
C VAL A 98 40.75 6.86 -5.95
N TRP A 99 40.63 5.55 -5.71
CA TRP A 99 41.79 4.66 -5.71
C TRP A 99 42.42 4.54 -7.10
N ARG A 100 41.63 4.40 -8.17
CA ARG A 100 42.12 4.36 -9.55
C ARG A 100 42.72 5.69 -9.97
N SER A 101 42.12 6.81 -9.58
CA SER A 101 42.65 8.16 -9.82
C SER A 101 44.02 8.33 -9.15
N LYS A 102 44.15 8.01 -7.85
CA LYS A 102 45.45 8.05 -7.14
C LYS A 102 46.51 7.14 -7.76
N ARG A 103 46.13 5.95 -8.24
CA ARG A 103 47.06 5.02 -8.91
C ARG A 103 47.45 5.49 -10.31
N SER A 104 46.56 6.22 -11.00
CA SER A 104 46.85 6.82 -12.30
C SER A 104 47.74 8.05 -12.20
N GLU A 105 47.69 8.80 -11.08
CA GLU A 105 48.60 9.91 -10.80
C GLU A 105 49.97 9.46 -10.28
N GLY A 106 50.05 8.26 -9.68
CA GLY A 106 51.31 7.64 -9.24
C GLY A 106 52.03 6.82 -10.32
N ILE A 107 51.52 6.80 -11.57
CA ILE A 107 52.23 6.33 -12.76
C ILE A 107 52.57 7.56 -13.59
N VAL A 108 53.63 8.25 -13.17
CA VAL A 108 54.49 9.14 -13.96
C VAL A 108 55.91 8.96 -13.45
#